data_AF-K4K1F7-F1
#
_entry.id   AF-K4K1F7-F1
#
_cell.length_a   1.000
_cell.length_b   1.000
_cell.length_c   1.000
_cell.angle_alpha   90.00
_cell.angle_beta   90.00
_cell.angle_gamma   90.00
#
_symmetry.space_group_name_H-M   'P 1'
#
loop_
_entity.id
_entity.type
_entity.pdbx_description
1 polymer ?
#
loop_
_entity_poly.entity_id
_entity_poly.type
_entity_poly.pdbx_seq_one_letter_code
_entity_poly.pdbx_strand_id
1 'polypeptide(L)'
;AQYPNGGWMQNLNTSGTYHAHITLNDGAYLHVLEIMKEMSTKSGDFTAVSDEYSQKAATSMQKGIQCLLDMQVTVNGVKTVWAQQYDE
;
A
#
# COMPACT_ATOMS: atom_id res chain seq x y z
N ALA A 1 -6.41 -5.46 6.32
CA ALA A 1 -5.75 -5.61 5.01
C ALA A 1 -4.44 -4.83 4.99
N GLN A 2 -4.46 -3.51 5.28
CA GLN A 2 -3.21 -2.79 5.53
C GLN A 2 -2.58 -3.19 6.86
N TYR A 3 -1.27 -3.44 6.87
CA TYR A 3 -0.45 -3.68 8.04
C TYR A 3 -0.09 -2.39 8.78
N PRO A 4 0.32 -2.45 10.06
CA PRO A 4 0.73 -1.28 10.82
C PRO A 4 1.84 -0.46 10.17
N ASN A 5 2.77 -1.12 9.45
CA ASN A 5 3.87 -0.50 8.70
C ASN A 5 3.45 0.14 7.36
N GLY A 6 2.19 -0.02 6.94
CA GLY A 6 1.67 0.51 5.67
C GLY A 6 1.55 -0.51 4.54
N GLY A 7 2.14 -1.70 4.70
CA GLY A 7 2.09 -2.82 3.76
C GLY A 7 0.67 -3.32 3.48
N TRP A 8 0.43 -3.97 2.34
CA TRP A 8 -0.87 -4.55 1.99
C TRP A 8 -0.69 -6.01 1.57
N MET A 9 -1.37 -6.91 2.30
CA MET A 9 -1.44 -8.34 1.98
C MET A 9 -2.17 -8.59 0.66
N GLN A 10 -1.86 -9.71 -0.01
CA GLN A 10 -2.58 -10.15 -1.20
C GLN A 10 -4.00 -10.60 -0.87
N ASN A 11 -4.14 -11.47 0.13
CA ASN A 11 -5.43 -12.05 0.54
C ASN A 11 -5.62 -11.96 2.06
N LEU A 12 -6.87 -11.83 2.50
CA LEU A 12 -7.23 -11.90 3.91
C LEU A 12 -7.23 -13.36 4.40
N ASN A 13 -6.96 -13.56 5.71
CA ASN A 13 -7.04 -14.85 6.39
C ASN A 13 -6.06 -15.94 5.88
N THR A 14 -4.91 -15.52 5.32
CA THR A 14 -3.90 -16.43 4.75
C THR A 14 -2.56 -16.39 5.50
N SER A 15 -2.59 -16.14 6.82
CA SER A 15 -1.40 -16.05 7.67
C SER A 15 -0.48 -17.27 7.52
N GLY A 16 0.83 -17.05 7.45
CA GLY A 16 1.83 -18.10 7.26
C GLY A 16 2.00 -18.59 5.82
N THR A 17 1.30 -17.96 4.86
CA THR A 17 1.50 -18.21 3.42
C THR A 17 1.98 -16.95 2.71
N TYR A 18 2.50 -17.09 1.50
CA TYR A 18 2.98 -15.94 0.73
C TYR A 18 1.88 -14.90 0.42
N HIS A 19 0.61 -15.30 0.48
CA HIS A 19 -0.52 -14.38 0.28
C HIS A 19 -0.69 -13.37 1.43
N ALA A 20 -0.06 -13.60 2.58
CA ALA A 20 -0.01 -12.63 3.67
C ALA A 20 1.01 -11.51 3.40
N HIS A 21 2.07 -11.78 2.64
CA HIS A 21 3.13 -10.80 2.39
C HIS A 21 2.65 -9.51 1.73
N ILE A 22 3.40 -8.43 1.93
CA ILE A 22 3.22 -7.16 1.24
C ILE A 22 3.39 -7.42 -0.25
N THR A 23 2.34 -7.21 -1.05
CA THR A 23 2.29 -7.71 -2.43
C THR A 23 2.26 -6.58 -3.45
N LEU A 24 3.40 -6.33 -4.09
CA LEU A 24 3.52 -5.41 -5.23
C LEU A 24 3.22 -6.09 -6.56
N ASN A 25 3.25 -7.43 -6.60
CA ASN A 25 2.95 -8.23 -7.78
C ASN A 25 1.64 -7.80 -8.46
N ASP A 26 1.63 -7.84 -9.80
CA ASP A 26 0.51 -7.42 -10.65
C ASP A 26 -0.01 -5.99 -10.40
N GLY A 27 0.82 -5.13 -9.79
CA GLY A 27 0.44 -3.76 -9.44
C GLY A 27 -0.55 -3.67 -8.27
N ALA A 28 -0.79 -4.76 -7.54
CA ALA A 28 -1.82 -4.83 -6.49
C ALA A 28 -1.67 -3.71 -5.44
N TYR A 29 -0.47 -3.57 -4.86
CA TYR A 29 -0.19 -2.50 -3.91
C TYR A 29 -0.38 -1.10 -4.48
N LEU A 30 0.08 -0.86 -5.72
CA LEU A 30 0.03 0.46 -6.36
C LEU A 30 -1.42 0.89 -6.66
N HIS A 31 -2.25 -0.01 -7.21
CA HIS A 31 -3.66 0.29 -7.45
C HIS A 31 -4.41 0.58 -6.14
N VAL A 32 -4.07 -0.09 -5.04
CA VAL A 32 -4.63 0.25 -3.72
C VAL A 32 -4.24 1.68 -3.32
N LEU A 33 -2.98 2.08 -3.51
CA LEU A 33 -2.56 3.46 -3.23
C LEU A 33 -3.26 4.49 -4.11
N GLU A 34 -3.51 4.18 -5.38
CA GLU A 34 -4.28 5.05 -6.28
C GLU A 34 -5.72 5.25 -5.78
N ILE A 35 -6.39 4.18 -5.36
CA ILE A 35 -7.72 4.26 -4.73
C ILE A 35 -7.67 5.12 -3.45
N MET A 36 -6.68 4.88 -2.57
CA MET A 36 -6.54 5.67 -1.34
C MET A 36 -6.28 7.15 -1.64
N LYS A 37 -5.51 7.45 -2.70
CA LYS A 37 -5.28 8.82 -3.15
C LYS A 37 -6.59 9.47 -3.59
N GLU A 38 -7.35 8.85 -4.48
CA GLU A 38 -8.62 9.41 -4.98
C GLU A 38 -9.66 9.60 -3.87
N MET A 39 -9.77 8.63 -2.96
CA MET A 39 -10.59 8.74 -1.76
C MET A 39 -10.16 9.91 -0.88
N SER A 40 -8.84 10.10 -0.70
CA SER A 40 -8.32 11.19 0.15
C SER A 40 -8.60 12.58 -0.43
N THR A 41 -8.58 12.70 -1.76
CA THR A 41 -8.83 13.96 -2.48
C THR A 41 -10.28 14.12 -2.90
N LYS A 42 -11.16 13.15 -2.58
CA LYS A 42 -12.56 13.10 -2.99
C LYS A 42 -12.75 13.35 -4.49
N SER A 43 -11.89 12.72 -5.29
CA SER A 43 -11.86 12.87 -6.74
C SER A 43 -12.33 11.60 -7.45
N GLY A 44 -12.54 11.68 -8.76
CA GLY A 44 -13.00 10.54 -9.56
C GLY A 44 -14.34 10.03 -9.06
N ASP A 45 -14.42 8.72 -8.83
CA ASP A 45 -15.63 8.05 -8.36
C ASP A 45 -15.88 8.23 -6.85
N PHE A 46 -14.96 8.89 -6.14
CA PHE A 46 -15.00 9.06 -4.67
C PHE A 46 -15.48 10.44 -4.21
N THR A 47 -16.14 11.20 -5.07
CA THR A 47 -16.64 12.56 -4.77
C THR A 47 -17.65 12.62 -3.63
N ALA A 48 -18.40 11.54 -3.40
CA ALA A 48 -19.41 11.43 -2.34
C ALA A 48 -18.87 10.87 -1.01
N VAL A 49 -17.56 10.58 -0.91
CA VAL A 49 -16.99 9.99 0.31
C VAL A 49 -17.02 10.99 1.48
N SER A 50 -17.33 10.50 2.69
CA SER A 50 -17.35 11.36 3.89
C SER A 50 -15.94 11.86 4.25
N ASP A 51 -15.85 12.96 4.99
CA ASP A 51 -14.57 13.47 5.49
C ASP A 51 -13.84 12.46 6.38
N GLU A 52 -14.59 11.67 7.17
CA GLU A 52 -14.02 10.63 8.00
C GLU A 52 -13.24 9.59 7.16
N TYR A 53 -13.84 9.13 6.07
CA TYR A 53 -13.20 8.15 5.19
C TYR A 53 -12.10 8.78 4.33
N SER A 54 -12.23 10.04 3.90
CA SER A 54 -11.14 10.70 3.18
C SER A 54 -9.89 10.89 4.05
N GLN A 55 -10.06 11.22 5.34
CA GLN A 55 -8.95 11.32 6.30
C GLN A 55 -8.29 9.96 6.59
N LYS A 56 -9.10 8.90 6.72
CA LYS A 56 -8.59 7.53 6.86
C LYS A 56 -7.79 7.10 5.62
N ALA A 57 -8.29 7.41 4.43
CA ALA A 57 -7.59 7.14 3.17
C ALA A 57 -6.29 7.94 3.05
N ALA A 58 -6.28 9.23 3.42
CA ALA A 58 -5.07 10.05 3.44
C ALA A 58 -3.98 9.45 4.35
N THR A 59 -4.39 8.99 5.55
CA THR A 59 -3.49 8.34 6.51
C THR A 59 -2.96 7.03 5.96
N SER A 60 -3.83 6.21 5.36
CA SER A 60 -3.47 4.94 4.74
C SER A 60 -2.48 5.14 3.58
N MET A 61 -2.72 6.14 2.74
CA MET A 61 -1.86 6.52 1.62
C MET A 61 -0.46 6.93 2.09
N GLN A 62 -0.37 7.80 3.11
CA GLN A 62 0.92 8.25 3.65
C GLN A 62 1.75 7.09 4.18
N LYS A 63 1.13 6.19 4.97
CA LYS A 63 1.79 4.98 5.44
C LYS A 63 2.21 4.08 4.28
N GLY A 64 1.36 3.97 3.26
CA GLY A 64 1.64 3.14 2.10
C GLY A 64 2.85 3.62 1.29
N ILE A 65 2.98 4.93 1.10
CA ILE A 65 4.15 5.56 0.46
C ILE A 65 5.40 5.33 1.31
N GLN A 66 5.32 5.55 2.62
CA GLN A 66 6.47 5.35 3.50
C GLN A 66 6.97 3.90 3.45
N CYS A 67 6.07 2.93 3.52
CA CYS A 67 6.38 1.51 3.38
C CYS A 67 7.08 1.22 2.04
N LEU A 68 6.60 1.76 0.92
CA LEU A 68 7.26 1.63 -0.38
C LEU A 68 8.70 2.16 -0.34
N LEU A 69 8.94 3.34 0.22
CA LEU A 69 10.29 3.92 0.30
C LEU A 69 11.22 3.06 1.18
N ASP A 70 10.70 2.55 2.28
CA ASP A 70 11.45 1.72 3.23
C ASP A 70 11.83 0.36 2.62
N MET A 71 10.95 -0.24 1.79
CA MET A 71 11.17 -1.51 1.10
C MET A 71 12.13 -1.42 -0.09
N GLN A 72 12.48 -0.21 -0.56
CA GLN A 72 13.30 -0.07 -1.76
C GLN A 72 14.69 -0.68 -1.58
N VAL A 73 14.99 -1.67 -2.44
CA VAL A 73 16.22 -2.45 -2.35
C VAL A 73 17.43 -1.55 -2.57
N THR A 74 18.40 -1.66 -1.67
CA THR A 74 19.66 -0.91 -1.74
C THR A 74 20.80 -1.88 -2.04
N VAL A 75 21.51 -1.64 -3.14
CA VAL A 75 22.68 -2.42 -3.55
C VAL A 75 23.89 -1.50 -3.54
N ASN A 76 24.90 -1.83 -2.73
CA ASN A 76 26.12 -1.02 -2.58
C ASN A 76 25.84 0.47 -2.26
N GLY A 77 24.85 0.72 -1.39
CA GLY A 77 24.46 2.08 -1.01
C GLY A 77 23.59 2.83 -2.01
N VAL A 78 23.24 2.22 -3.16
CA VAL A 78 22.41 2.83 -4.20
C VAL A 78 21.01 2.22 -4.16
N LYS A 79 19.98 3.07 -4.16
CA LYS A 79 18.57 2.67 -4.27
C LYS A 79 18.27 2.13 -5.67
N THR A 80 17.58 1.00 -5.74
CA THR A 80 17.34 0.27 -7.01
C THR A 80 15.84 0.08 -7.24
N VAL A 81 15.36 -1.14 -7.10
CA VAL A 81 14.02 -1.60 -7.47
C VAL A 81 13.27 -2.12 -6.24
N TRP A 82 12.11 -2.74 -6.50
CA TRP A 82 11.36 -3.51 -5.54
C TRP A 82 11.21 -4.96 -6.00
N ALA A 83 11.13 -5.88 -5.03
CA ALA A 83 10.70 -7.25 -5.28
C ALA A 83 9.18 -7.33 -5.51
N GLN A 84 8.69 -8.49 -5.99
CA GLN A 84 7.26 -8.71 -6.17
C GLN A 84 6.49 -8.80 -4.83
N GLN A 85 7.14 -9.31 -3.78
CA GLN A 85 6.60 -9.38 -2.43
C GLN A 85 7.68 -9.14 -1.37
N TYR A 86 7.25 -8.77 -0.17
CA TYR A 86 8.08 -8.61 1.03
C TYR A 86 7.34 -9.17 2.25
N ASP A 87 8.07 -9.69 3.22
CA ASP A 87 7.50 -10.05 4.52
C ASP A 87 6.74 -8.85 5.14
N GLU A 88 5.67 -9.16 5.87
CA GLU A 88 4.72 -8.19 6.42
C GLU A 88 5.24 -7.21 7.47
#